data_AF-A0A0K8RNJ3-F1
#
_entry.id   AF-A0A0K8RNJ3-F1
#
_cell.length_a   1.000
_cell.length_b   1.000
_cell.length_c   1.000
_cell.angle_alpha   90.00
_cell.angle_beta   90.00
_cell.angle_gamma   90.00
#
_symmetry.space_group_name_H-M   'P 1'
#
loop_
_entity.id
_entity.type
_entity.pdbx_description
1 polymer ?
#
loop_
_entity_poly.entity_id
_entity_poly.type
_entity_poly.pdbx_seq_one_letter_code
_entity_poly.pdbx_strand_id
1 'polypeptide(L)' 'MSGRPNFDSNLRVLIYRNGATRDGKIFPVPESLEKLLQAVSAKFGMQAKRLFTDKGGEIDDVALIR' A
#
# COMPACT_ATOMS: atom_id res chain seq x y z
N MET A 1 -21.86 -7.30 -21.71
CA MET A 1 -21.29 -7.91 -20.48
C MET A 1 -19.82 -7.53 -20.37
N SER A 2 -19.48 -6.59 -19.50
CA SER A 2 -18.10 -6.47 -19.00
C SER A 2 -18.19 -6.03 -17.55
N GLY A 3 -18.14 -7.00 -16.64
CA GLY A 3 -17.98 -6.72 -15.22
C GLY A 3 -16.61 -6.08 -15.05
N ARG A 4 -16.59 -4.77 -14.79
CA ARG A 4 -15.37 -4.12 -14.31
C ARG A 4 -14.98 -4.82 -13.01
N PRO A 5 -13.72 -5.21 -12.79
CA PRO A 5 -13.29 -5.75 -11.52
C PRO A 5 -13.69 -4.76 -10.42
N ASN A 6 -14.47 -5.26 -9.45
CA ASN A 6 -14.88 -4.50 -8.28
C ASN A 6 -13.67 -4.40 -7.35
N PHE A 7 -12.73 -3.51 -7.67
CA PHE A 7 -11.77 -3.05 -6.69
C PHE A 7 -12.59 -2.29 -5.66
N ASP A 8 -12.70 -2.85 -4.46
CA ASP A 8 -13.44 -2.22 -3.38
C ASP A 8 -12.80 -0.85 -3.09
N SER A 9 -13.37 0.19 -3.69
CA SER A 9 -12.82 1.55 -3.74
C SER A 9 -12.65 2.21 -2.35
N ASN A 10 -13.02 1.50 -1.29
CA ASN A 10 -12.91 1.91 0.10
C ASN A 10 -11.73 1.28 0.85
N LEU A 11 -11.00 0.29 0.30
CA LEU A 11 -9.87 -0.29 1.04
C LEU A 11 -8.76 0.75 1.20
N ARG A 12 -8.44 1.06 2.45
CA ARG A 12 -7.40 2.02 2.83
C ARG A 12 -6.42 1.35 3.76
N VAL A 13 -5.14 1.64 3.56
CA VAL A 13 -4.05 1.11 4.37
C VAL A 13 -3.29 2.26 5.02
N LEU A 14 -2.93 2.07 6.30
CA LEU A 14 -2.02 2.96 7.01
C LEU A 14 -0.59 2.45 6.84
N ILE A 15 0.26 3.25 6.19
CA ILE A 15 1.65 2.87 5.91
C ILE A 15 2.59 3.76 6.72
N TYR A 16 3.57 3.14 7.35
CA TYR A 16 4.67 3.79 8.06
C TYR A 16 5.96 3.67 7.25
N ARG A 17 6.82 4.69 7.35
CA ARG A 17 8.21 4.57 6.89
C ARG A 17 8.93 3.59 7.83
N ASN A 18 9.77 2.71 7.27
CA ASN A 18 10.57 1.78 8.07
C ASN A 18 11.42 2.53 9.12
N GLY A 19 11.39 2.06 10.37
CA GLY A 19 12.03 2.70 11.53
C GLY A 19 11.23 3.84 12.17
N ALA A 20 10.06 4.22 11.63
CA ALA A 20 9.18 5.21 12.24
C ALA A 20 8.11 4.56 13.12
N THR A 21 7.83 5.15 14.28
CA THR A 21 6.75 4.74 15.21
C THR A 21 5.55 5.68 15.19
N ARG A 22 5.60 6.73 14.36
CA ARG A 22 4.58 7.78 14.24
C ARG A 22 4.53 8.29 12.80
N ASP A 23 3.58 9.18 12.52
CA ASP A 23 3.41 9.87 11.21
C ASP A 23 3.13 8.93 10.03
N GLY A 24 2.41 7.84 10.31
CA GLY A 24 1.85 6.97 9.29
C GLY A 24 0.89 7.75 8.37
N LYS A 25 0.84 7.35 7.10
CA LYS A 25 -0.01 7.99 6.09
C LYS A 25 -1.00 6.99 5.55
N ILE A 26 -2.25 7.44 5.39
CA ILE A 26 -3.32 6.64 4.80
C ILE A 26 -3.22 6.72 3.27
N PHE A 27 -3.37 5.57 2.62
CA PHE A 27 -3.42 5.42 1.17
C PHE A 27 -4.64 4.57 0.76
N PRO A 28 -5.33 4.93 -0.34
CA PRO A 28 -6.21 3.97 -1.00
C PRO A 28 -5.35 2.82 -1.55
N VAL A 29 -5.86 1.59 -1.48
CA VAL A 29 -5.19 0.43 -2.07
C VAL A 29 -5.51 0.39 -3.58
N PRO A 30 -4.51 0.54 -4.46
CA PRO A 30 -4.71 0.48 -5.91
C PRO A 30 -4.73 -0.98 -6.39
N GLU A 31 -4.86 -1.16 -7.70
CA GLU A 31 -4.91 -2.48 -8.36
C GLU A 31 -3.57 -3.24 -8.39
N SER A 32 -2.45 -2.61 -8.02
CA SER A 32 -1.13 -3.25 -8.04
C SER A 32 -0.17 -2.71 -6.98
N LEU A 33 0.76 -3.57 -6.54
CA LEU A 33 1.80 -3.19 -5.59
C LEU A 33 2.69 -2.07 -6.12
N GLU A 34 3.01 -2.07 -7.41
CA GLU A 34 3.82 -1.03 -8.05
C GLU A 34 3.18 0.36 -7.91
N LYS A 35 1.87 0.47 -8.18
CA LYS A 35 1.14 1.74 -8.02
C LYS A 35 1.12 2.20 -6.57
N LEU A 36 0.96 1.26 -5.63
CA LEU A 36 1.02 1.58 -4.21
C LEU A 36 2.41 2.10 -3.82
N LEU A 37 3.48 1.44 -4.25
CA LEU A 37 4.86 1.84 -3.99
C LEU A 37 5.19 3.19 -4.61
N GLN A 38 4.71 3.51 -5.82
CA GLN A 38 4.86 4.82 -6.45
C GLN A 38 4.17 5.92 -5.62
N ALA A 39 2.92 5.69 -5.20
CA ALA A 39 2.18 6.66 -4.38
C ALA A 39 2.84 6.88 -3.01
N VAL A 40 3.31 5.80 -2.36
CA VAL A 40 4.06 5.86 -1.10
C VAL A 40 5.36 6.63 -1.30
N SER A 41 6.12 6.33 -2.37
CA SER A 41 7.38 7.00 -2.69
C SER A 41 7.19 8.51 -2.82
N ALA A 42 6.20 8.95 -3.61
CA ALA A 42 5.88 10.35 -3.80
C ALA A 42 5.47 11.03 -2.48
N LYS A 43 4.59 10.39 -1.69
CA LYS A 43 4.06 11.01 -0.46
C LYS A 43 5.08 11.06 0.68
N PHE A 44 6.04 10.14 0.71
CA PHE A 44 7.12 10.13 1.71
C PHE A 44 8.43 10.80 1.24
N GLY A 45 8.54 11.17 -0.03
CA GLY A 45 9.77 11.77 -0.59
C GLY A 45 10.95 10.80 -0.55
N MET A 46 10.70 9.50 -0.80
CA MET A 46 11.72 8.44 -0.78
C MET A 46 11.46 7.42 -1.89
N GLN A 47 12.41 6.53 -2.16
CA GLN A 47 12.18 5.39 -3.05
C GLN A 47 11.72 4.17 -2.24
N ALA A 48 10.40 3.95 -2.19
CA ALA A 48 9.83 2.74 -1.59
C ALA A 48 9.98 1.55 -2.56
N LYS A 49 10.46 0.40 -2.06
CA LYS A 49 10.72 -0.80 -2.88
C LYS A 49 9.96 -2.04 -2.41
N ARG A 50 9.68 -2.14 -1.12
CA ARG A 50 9.09 -3.31 -0.45
C ARG A 50 8.15 -2.82 0.64
N LEU A 51 7.11 -3.59 0.91
CA LEU A 51 6.17 -3.36 2.01
C LEU A 51 6.15 -4.59 2.92
N PHE A 52 5.95 -4.34 4.21
CA PHE A 52 5.86 -5.38 5.21
C PHE A 52 4.69 -5.08 6.15
N THR A 53 4.08 -6.13 6.68
CA THR A 53 3.15 -6.03 7.80
C THR A 53 3.90 -5.66 9.08
N ASP A 54 3.15 -5.24 10.10
CA ASP A 54 3.66 -4.98 11.45
C ASP A 54 4.33 -6.21 12.09
N LYS A 55 3.94 -7.42 11.67
CA LYS A 55 4.54 -8.70 12.08
C LYS A 55 5.75 -9.12 11.23
N GLY A 56 6.15 -8.32 10.24
CA GLY A 56 7.32 -8.57 9.40
C GLY A 56 7.09 -9.45 8.17
N GLY A 57 5.84 -9.78 7.85
CA GLY A 57 5.51 -10.49 6.60
C GLY A 57 5.60 -9.54 5.40
N GLU A 58 6.29 -9.95 4.34
CA GLU A 58 6.36 -9.15 3.11
C GLU A 58 5.02 -9.15 2.37
N ILE A 59 4.66 -7.99 1.81
CA ILE A 59 3.53 -7.84 0.90
C ILE A 59 4.07 -7.77 -0.52
N ASP A 60 3.85 -8.84 -1.28
CA ASP A 60 4.18 -8.98 -2.71
C ASP A 60 2.97 -8.77 -3.63
N ASP A 61 1.74 -8.94 -3.10
CA ASP A 61 0.48 -8.64 -3.78
C ASP A 61 -0.45 -7.78 -2.89
N VAL A 62 -1.03 -6.72 -3.47
CA VAL A 62 -2.01 -5.85 -2.80
C VAL A 62 -3.29 -6.59 -2.43
N ALA A 63 -3.59 -7.72 -3.08
CA ALA A 63 -4.70 -8.60 -2.71
C ALA A 63 -4.56 -9.22 -1.32
N LEU A 64 -3.37 -9.15 -0.69
CA LEU A 64 -3.12 -9.61 0.69
C LEU A 64 -3.50 -8.57 1.76
N ILE A 65 -3.75 -7.32 1.38
CA ILE A 65 -4.11 -6.25 2.31
C ILE A 65 -5.57 -6.44 2.76
N ARG A 66 -5.81 -6.38 4.07
CA ARG A 66 -7.12 -6.57 4.73
C ARG A 66 -7.36 -5.47 5.76
#